data_AF-A0A6G0L2V7-F1
#
_entry.id   AF-A0A6G0L2V7-F1
#
_cell.length_a   1.000
_cell.length_b   1.000
_cell.length_c   1.000
_cell.angle_alpha   90.00
_cell.angle_beta   90.00
_cell.angle_gamma   90.00
#
_symmetry.space_group_name_H-M   'P 1'
#
loop_
_entity.id
_entity.type
_entity.pdbx_description
1 polymer ?
#
loop_
_entity_poly.entity_id
_entity_poly.type
_entity_poly.pdbx_seq_one_letter_code
_entity_poly.pdbx_strand_id
1 'polypeptide(L)'
;MKMLKRCDDLIPALRQMSTKNAVKCGVDKLMLSATEAMELSKLVKVLTKLDSVTIALQDEELTTLQVRDLFDHTIAKYPIMRKYLSANAASINKAPFERALVKLQSGRKLTPVEREASAMLLAPAVEETSLSEEDSESEETFAQQALKRRRLAGPADIYIDTGKQ
;
A
#
# COMPACT_ATOMS: atom_id res chain seq x y z
N MET A 1 -0.41 -8.75 -10.74
CA MET A 1 0.79 -9.46 -11.23
C MET A 1 0.59 -10.94 -11.61
N LYS A 2 -0.22 -11.75 -10.89
CA LYS A 2 -0.32 -13.21 -11.11
C LYS A 2 -0.59 -13.63 -12.57
N MET A 3 -1.48 -12.92 -13.27
CA MET A 3 -1.79 -13.25 -14.67
C MET A 3 -0.62 -13.02 -15.63
N LEU A 4 0.10 -11.90 -15.50
CA LEU A 4 1.25 -11.61 -16.36
C LEU A 4 2.40 -12.59 -16.15
N LYS A 5 2.68 -12.99 -14.89
CA LYS A 5 3.68 -14.03 -14.58
C LYS A 5 3.30 -15.35 -15.26
N ARG A 6 2.04 -15.78 -15.10
CA ARG A 6 1.54 -16.99 -15.76
C ARG A 6 1.67 -16.93 -17.29
N CYS A 7 1.39 -15.77 -17.90
CA CYS A 7 1.60 -15.60 -19.33
C CYS A 7 3.08 -15.73 -19.71
N ASP A 8 3.99 -15.11 -18.94
CA ASP A 8 5.45 -15.20 -19.15
C ASP A 8 5.95 -16.66 -19.04
N ASP A 9 5.47 -17.40 -18.03
CA ASP A 9 5.79 -18.81 -17.80
C ASP A 9 5.30 -19.73 -18.93
N LEU A 10 4.19 -19.37 -19.60
CA LEU A 10 3.60 -20.16 -20.68
C LEU A 10 4.25 -19.89 -22.05
N ILE A 11 4.94 -18.77 -22.26
CA ILE A 11 5.57 -18.41 -23.54
C ILE A 11 6.42 -19.55 -24.12
N PRO A 12 7.34 -20.21 -23.37
CA PRO A 12 8.20 -21.24 -23.92
C PRO A 12 7.43 -22.46 -24.44
N ALA A 13 6.38 -22.86 -23.74
CA ALA A 13 5.54 -24.00 -24.12
C ALA A 13 4.67 -23.65 -25.34
N LEU A 14 4.12 -22.44 -25.36
CA LEU A 14 3.34 -21.92 -26.48
C LEU A 14 4.19 -21.82 -27.76
N ARG A 15 5.43 -21.35 -27.67
CA ARG A 15 6.34 -21.26 -28.84
C ARG A 15 6.74 -22.61 -29.44
N GLN A 16 6.72 -23.69 -28.66
CA GLN A 16 7.01 -25.04 -29.14
C GLN A 16 5.80 -25.70 -29.83
N MET A 17 4.62 -25.10 -29.70
CA MET A 17 3.41 -25.63 -30.30
C MET A 17 3.44 -25.43 -31.82
N SER A 18 3.21 -26.52 -32.58
CA SER A 18 3.05 -26.40 -34.03
C SER A 18 1.80 -25.58 -34.37
N THR A 19 1.82 -24.87 -35.50
CA THR A 19 0.68 -24.08 -35.98
C THR A 19 -0.59 -24.93 -36.11
N LYS A 20 -0.47 -26.19 -36.54
CA LYS A 20 -1.58 -27.14 -36.62
C LYS A 20 -2.21 -27.42 -35.25
N ASN A 21 -1.39 -27.58 -34.22
CA ASN A 21 -1.86 -27.82 -32.86
C ASN A 21 -2.46 -26.54 -32.24
N ALA A 22 -1.86 -25.38 -32.51
CA ALA A 22 -2.38 -24.09 -32.04
C ALA A 22 -3.78 -23.80 -32.63
N VAL A 23 -3.98 -24.06 -33.93
CA VAL A 23 -5.29 -23.94 -34.59
C VAL A 23 -6.29 -24.96 -34.04
N LYS A 24 -5.87 -26.22 -33.83
CA LYS A 24 -6.72 -27.27 -33.25
C LYS A 24 -7.22 -26.89 -31.84
N CYS A 25 -6.38 -26.24 -31.05
CA CYS A 25 -6.71 -25.77 -29.71
C CYS A 25 -7.37 -24.37 -29.69
N GLY A 26 -7.52 -23.70 -30.85
CA GLY A 26 -8.12 -22.37 -30.95
C GLY A 26 -7.32 -21.24 -30.31
N VAL A 27 -6.00 -21.41 -30.16
CA VAL A 27 -5.11 -20.44 -29.48
C VAL A 27 -4.17 -19.71 -30.44
N ASP A 28 -4.27 -19.96 -31.75
CA ASP A 28 -3.43 -19.37 -32.80
C ASP A 28 -3.47 -17.84 -32.81
N LYS A 29 -4.64 -17.24 -32.56
CA LYS A 29 -4.82 -15.78 -32.48
C LYS A 29 -4.41 -15.16 -31.15
N LEU A 30 -4.14 -16.00 -30.14
CA LEU A 30 -3.77 -15.58 -28.78
C LEU A 30 -2.26 -15.69 -28.54
N MET A 31 -1.50 -16.19 -29.53
CA MET A 31 -0.06 -16.32 -29.40
C MET A 31 0.60 -14.95 -29.55
N LEU A 32 1.36 -14.57 -28.54
CA LEU A 32 2.19 -13.37 -28.61
C LEU A 32 3.25 -13.55 -29.70
N SER A 33 3.45 -12.50 -30.49
CA SER A 33 4.59 -12.40 -31.39
C SER A 33 5.90 -12.46 -30.60
N ALA A 34 7.02 -12.68 -31.30
CA ALA A 34 8.32 -12.75 -30.66
C ALA A 34 8.67 -11.46 -29.89
N THR A 35 8.27 -10.31 -30.43
CA THR A 35 8.46 -8.97 -29.85
C THR A 35 7.59 -8.76 -28.62
N GLU A 36 6.28 -9.05 -28.71
CA GLU A 36 5.37 -8.86 -27.57
C GLU A 36 5.74 -9.76 -26.39
N ALA A 37 6.15 -11.00 -26.66
CA ALA A 37 6.67 -11.90 -25.65
C ALA A 37 7.93 -11.35 -24.96
N MET A 38 8.86 -10.75 -25.72
CA MET A 38 10.05 -10.12 -25.14
C MET A 38 9.70 -8.90 -24.27
N GLU A 39 8.75 -8.08 -24.73
CA GLU A 39 8.26 -6.92 -23.98
C GLU A 39 7.53 -7.34 -22.71
N LEU A 40 6.71 -8.39 -22.77
CA LEU A 40 6.04 -8.95 -21.61
C LEU A 40 7.06 -9.41 -20.56
N SER A 41 8.09 -10.16 -20.94
CA SER A 41 9.14 -10.59 -20.00
C SER A 41 9.89 -9.40 -19.39
N LYS A 42 10.16 -8.34 -20.16
CA LYS A 42 10.76 -7.10 -19.64
C LYS A 42 9.83 -6.42 -18.64
N LEU A 43 8.54 -6.31 -18.97
CA LEU A 43 7.53 -5.70 -18.12
C LEU A 43 7.35 -6.47 -16.81
N VAL A 44 7.27 -7.80 -16.86
CA VAL A 44 7.17 -8.65 -15.66
C VAL A 44 8.35 -8.42 -14.73
N LYS A 45 9.58 -8.26 -15.25
CA LYS A 45 10.76 -7.95 -14.44
C LYS A 45 10.68 -6.57 -13.78
N VAL A 46 10.17 -5.56 -14.49
CA VAL A 46 9.97 -4.22 -13.93
C VAL A 46 8.90 -4.26 -12.84
N LEU A 47 7.75 -4.86 -13.12
CA LEU A 47 6.64 -4.98 -12.17
C LEU A 47 7.04 -5.77 -10.93
N THR A 48 7.83 -6.85 -11.06
CA THR A 48 8.33 -7.60 -9.89
C THR A 48 9.15 -6.73 -8.94
N LYS A 49 9.98 -5.82 -9.49
CA LYS A 49 10.78 -4.90 -8.69
C LYS A 49 9.94 -3.82 -8.02
N LEU A 50 8.87 -3.35 -8.68
CA LEU A 50 7.95 -2.38 -8.08
C LEU A 50 7.06 -3.04 -7.02
N ASP A 51 6.63 -4.29 -7.28
CA ASP A 51 5.87 -5.13 -6.33
C ASP A 51 6.64 -5.32 -5.02
N SER A 52 7.96 -5.60 -5.09
CA SER A 52 8.79 -5.70 -3.89
C SER A 52 8.86 -4.39 -3.10
N VAL A 53 8.87 -3.23 -3.78
CA VAL A 53 8.84 -1.93 -3.10
C VAL A 53 7.49 -1.72 -2.43
N THR A 54 6.37 -2.03 -3.11
CA THR A 54 5.04 -1.88 -2.52
C THR A 54 4.79 -2.83 -1.36
N ILE A 55 5.35 -4.05 -1.40
CA ILE A 55 5.30 -4.98 -0.27
C ILE A 55 6.10 -4.40 0.91
N ALA A 56 7.30 -3.88 0.68
CA ALA A 56 8.09 -3.26 1.74
C ALA A 56 7.39 -2.05 2.38
N LEU A 57 6.64 -1.27 1.58
CA LEU A 57 5.85 -0.12 2.08
C LEU A 57 4.64 -0.52 2.93
N GLN A 58 4.26 -1.79 2.96
CA GLN A 58 3.17 -2.30 3.81
C GLN A 58 3.64 -2.73 5.21
N ASP A 59 4.96 -2.64 5.48
CA ASP A 59 5.52 -2.93 6.79
C ASP A 59 5.15 -1.83 7.80
N GLU A 60 4.54 -2.21 8.92
CA GLU A 60 4.08 -1.30 9.97
C GLU A 60 5.24 -0.67 10.75
N GLU A 61 6.41 -1.32 10.76
CA GLU A 61 7.60 -0.81 11.45
C GLU A 61 8.44 0.14 10.57
N LEU A 62 8.00 0.38 9.33
CA LEU A 62 8.75 1.16 8.36
C LEU A 62 8.80 2.64 8.75
N THR A 63 10.02 3.15 8.93
CA THR A 63 10.24 4.57 9.25
C THR A 63 10.08 5.48 8.03
N THR A 64 9.74 6.76 8.26
CA THR A 64 9.66 7.77 7.18
C THR A 64 10.98 7.92 6.40
N LEU A 65 12.12 7.76 7.08
CA LEU A 65 13.45 7.72 6.47
C LEU A 65 13.60 6.54 5.51
N GLN A 66 13.23 5.32 5.92
CA GLN A 66 13.27 4.14 5.06
C GLN A 66 12.30 4.24 3.87
N VAL A 67 11.09 4.80 4.09
CA VAL A 67 10.17 5.12 2.98
C VAL A 67 10.85 6.03 1.97
N ARG A 68 11.57 7.05 2.44
CA ARG A 68 12.31 7.97 1.56
C ARG A 68 13.42 7.26 0.80
N ASP A 69 14.18 6.38 1.45
CA ASP A 69 15.22 5.58 0.81
C ASP A 69 14.66 4.66 -0.29
N LEU A 70 13.50 4.03 -0.05
CA LEU A 70 12.80 3.21 -1.06
C LEU A 70 12.36 4.06 -2.26
N PHE A 71 11.82 5.26 -2.01
CA PHE A 71 11.39 6.17 -3.07
C PHE A 71 12.58 6.70 -3.88
N ASP A 72 13.65 7.13 -3.22
CA ASP A 72 14.85 7.65 -3.90
C ASP A 72 15.53 6.54 -4.72
N HIS A 73 15.61 5.30 -4.20
CA HIS A 73 16.07 4.14 -4.96
C HIS A 73 15.19 3.86 -6.18
N THR A 74 13.87 3.95 -6.02
CA THR A 74 12.91 3.76 -7.11
C THR A 74 13.05 4.85 -8.18
N ILE A 75 13.27 6.11 -7.79
CA ILE A 75 13.51 7.22 -8.72
C ILE A 75 14.83 7.05 -9.47
N ALA A 76 15.89 6.63 -8.78
CA ALA A 76 17.19 6.38 -9.41
C ALA A 76 17.09 5.33 -10.53
N LYS A 77 16.27 4.30 -10.31
CA LYS A 77 16.05 3.21 -11.27
C LYS A 77 15.01 3.52 -12.34
N TYR A 78 13.97 4.28 -11.98
CA TYR A 78 12.84 4.62 -12.84
C TYR A 78 12.57 6.13 -12.75
N PRO A 79 13.35 6.97 -13.47
CA PRO A 79 13.26 8.43 -13.35
C PRO A 79 11.86 9.02 -13.60
N ILE A 80 11.04 8.33 -14.41
CA ILE A 80 9.64 8.69 -14.67
C ILE A 80 8.78 8.77 -13.40
N MET A 81 9.17 8.06 -12.32
CA MET A 81 8.46 8.06 -11.04
C MET A 81 8.73 9.32 -10.20
N ARG A 82 9.72 10.14 -10.56
CA ARG A 82 10.10 11.34 -9.81
C ARG A 82 8.92 12.28 -9.55
N LYS A 83 8.04 12.45 -10.53
CA LYS A 83 6.88 13.33 -10.43
C LYS A 83 5.87 12.91 -9.34
N TYR A 84 5.94 11.65 -8.89
CA TYR A 84 5.07 11.09 -7.86
C TYR A 84 5.78 10.88 -6.52
N LEU A 85 7.06 10.51 -6.54
CA LEU A 85 7.78 10.03 -5.35
C LEU A 85 8.78 11.05 -4.77
N SER A 86 9.08 12.13 -5.48
CA SER A 86 10.03 13.15 -5.01
C SER A 86 9.55 13.80 -3.72
N ALA A 87 10.47 14.23 -2.85
CA ALA A 87 10.16 15.00 -1.64
C ALA A 87 9.40 16.32 -1.89
N ASN A 88 9.32 16.77 -3.15
CA ASN A 88 8.56 17.95 -3.59
C ASN A 88 7.47 17.58 -4.61
N ALA A 89 7.04 16.32 -4.65
CA ALA A 89 5.92 15.92 -5.51
C ALA A 89 4.65 16.69 -5.12
N ALA A 90 3.86 17.10 -6.11
CA ALA A 90 2.65 17.90 -5.89
C ALA A 90 1.57 17.18 -5.05
N SER A 91 1.65 15.85 -4.97
CA SER A 91 0.78 15.03 -4.13
C SER A 91 1.11 15.08 -2.63
N ILE A 92 2.26 15.68 -2.24
CA ILE A 92 2.65 15.77 -0.83
C ILE A 92 1.96 16.96 -0.19
N ASN A 93 1.06 16.68 0.75
CA ASN A 93 0.28 17.71 1.45
C ASN A 93 1.15 18.52 2.44
N LYS A 94 1.93 17.84 3.29
CA LYS A 94 2.73 18.48 4.34
C LYS A 94 4.24 18.29 4.12
N ALA A 95 4.75 18.81 3.00
CA ALA A 95 6.15 18.58 2.60
C ALA A 95 7.20 19.02 3.64
N PRO A 96 7.06 20.18 4.34
CA PRO A 96 7.99 20.55 5.39
C PRO A 96 8.00 19.56 6.58
N PHE A 97 6.85 19.01 6.95
CA PHE A 97 6.72 18.03 8.03
C PHE A 97 7.40 16.71 7.68
N GLU A 98 7.14 16.14 6.49
CA GLU A 98 7.79 14.91 6.05
C GLU A 98 9.32 15.04 5.99
N ARG A 99 9.83 16.18 5.49
CA ARG A 99 11.28 16.45 5.49
C ARG A 99 11.84 16.56 6.90
N ALA A 100 11.09 17.15 7.83
CA ALA A 100 11.49 17.22 9.23
C ALA A 100 11.63 15.82 9.84
N LEU A 101 10.66 14.93 9.63
CA LEU A 101 10.72 13.53 10.09
C LEU A 101 11.96 12.80 9.56
N VAL A 102 12.21 12.88 8.26
CA VAL A 102 13.38 12.27 7.62
C VAL A 102 14.69 12.81 8.21
N LYS A 103 14.76 14.12 8.47
CA LYS A 103 15.95 14.74 9.09
C LYS A 103 16.14 14.35 10.55
N LEU A 104 15.07 14.32 11.33
CA LEU A 104 15.09 13.87 12.74
C LEU A 104 15.62 12.43 12.83
N GLN A 105 15.09 11.51 12.01
CA GLN A 105 15.51 10.10 11.99
C GLN A 105 16.96 9.90 11.50
N SER A 106 17.51 10.85 10.74
CA SER A 106 18.90 10.80 10.24
C SER A 106 19.87 11.69 11.04
N GLY A 107 19.43 12.28 12.16
CA GLY A 107 20.27 13.15 13.00
C GLY A 107 20.68 14.47 12.34
N ARG A 108 19.98 14.89 11.28
CA ARG A 108 20.25 16.14 10.55
C ARG A 108 19.56 17.33 11.20
N LYS A 109 20.18 18.51 11.09
CA LYS A 109 19.63 19.76 11.62
C LYS A 109 18.37 20.19 10.86
N LEU A 110 17.35 20.62 11.60
CA LEU A 110 16.12 21.18 11.05
C LEU A 110 16.27 22.67 10.71
N THR A 111 15.65 23.07 9.60
CA THR A 111 15.41 24.48 9.27
C THR A 111 14.31 25.06 10.18
N PRO A 112 14.17 26.39 10.29
CA PRO A 112 13.09 27.00 11.08
C PRO A 112 11.70 26.52 10.67
N VAL A 113 11.41 26.47 9.36
CA VAL A 113 10.13 26.00 8.80
C VAL A 113 9.87 24.53 9.12
N GLU A 114 10.89 23.69 9.04
CA GLU A 114 10.77 22.27 9.41
C GLU A 114 10.55 22.09 10.92
N ARG A 115 11.24 22.88 11.74
CA ARG A 115 11.07 22.85 13.20
C ARG A 115 9.66 23.22 13.60
N GLU A 116 9.12 24.31 13.02
CA GLU A 116 7.74 24.73 13.22
C GLU A 116 6.75 23.66 12.76
N ALA A 117 6.95 23.08 11.58
CA ALA A 117 6.10 22.01 11.07
C ALA A 117 6.13 20.75 11.95
N SER A 118 7.26 20.42 12.58
CA SER A 118 7.39 19.28 13.50
C SER A 118 7.04 19.60 14.96
N ALA A 119 6.66 20.84 15.29
CA ALA A 119 6.40 21.24 16.67
C ALA A 119 5.28 20.43 17.33
N MET A 120 4.33 19.91 16.54
CA MET A 120 3.27 19.00 17.03
C MET A 120 3.80 17.73 17.69
N LEU A 121 5.02 17.29 17.35
CA LEU A 121 5.67 16.13 17.95
C LEU A 121 6.30 16.43 19.32
N LEU A 122 6.45 17.72 19.66
CA LEU A 122 7.06 18.18 20.91
C LEU A 122 6.03 18.46 22.00
N ALA A 123 4.74 18.32 21.72
CA ALA A 123 3.74 18.36 22.77
C ALA A 123 4.11 17.29 23.82
N PRO A 124 4.16 17.63 25.12
CA PRO A 124 4.32 16.61 26.15
C PRO A 124 3.23 15.57 25.93
N ALA A 125 3.53 14.29 26.18
CA ALA A 125 2.53 13.23 26.23
C ALA A 125 1.51 13.61 27.32
N VAL A 126 0.52 14.42 26.95
CA VAL A 126 -0.72 14.56 27.69
C VAL A 126 -1.31 13.18 27.59
N GLU A 127 -1.39 12.51 28.72
CA GLU A 127 -2.22 11.32 28.92
C GLU A 127 -3.45 11.38 28.01
N GLU A 128 -3.71 10.28 27.33
CA GLU A 128 -4.96 9.97 26.62
C GLU A 128 -6.19 10.36 27.46
N THR A 129 -6.59 11.62 27.44
CA THR A 129 -7.91 12.07 27.90
C THR A 129 -8.17 13.47 27.36
N SER A 130 -8.88 13.53 26.24
CA SER A 130 -9.95 14.48 25.90
C SER A 130 -9.95 14.70 24.39
N LEU A 131 -10.72 13.85 23.70
CA LEU A 131 -11.29 14.19 22.40
C LEU A 131 -12.05 15.51 22.58
N SER A 132 -11.49 16.60 22.08
CA SER A 132 -12.21 17.86 21.95
C SER A 132 -13.32 17.65 20.93
N GLU A 133 -14.55 17.71 21.44
CA GLU A 133 -15.80 17.74 20.73
C GLU A 133 -15.76 18.83 19.65
N GLU A 134 -15.60 18.43 18.39
CA GLU A 134 -16.15 19.19 17.28
C GLU A 134 -17.43 18.49 16.81
N ASP A 135 -18.51 19.26 16.92
CA ASP A 135 -19.88 18.97 16.52
C ASP A 135 -19.93 18.42 15.08
N SER A 136 -20.03 17.09 14.98
CA SER A 136 -20.33 16.35 13.77
C SER A 136 -21.31 15.27 14.18
N GLU A 137 -22.57 15.50 13.83
CA GLU A 137 -23.71 14.58 13.92
C GLU A 137 -23.24 13.11 13.81
N SER A 138 -23.31 12.40 14.94
CA SER A 138 -22.72 11.07 15.06
C SER A 138 -23.60 10.04 14.38
N GLU A 139 -23.21 9.62 13.18
CA GLU A 139 -23.60 8.33 12.60
C GLU A 139 -23.08 7.22 13.53
N GLU A 140 -23.97 6.69 14.39
CA GLU A 140 -23.64 5.59 15.29
C GLU A 140 -23.07 4.40 14.49
N THR A 141 -21.88 3.95 14.84
CA THR A 141 -21.28 2.77 14.21
C THR A 141 -22.12 1.52 14.46
N PHE A 142 -22.08 0.55 13.53
CA PHE A 142 -22.83 -0.70 13.63
C PHE A 142 -22.60 -1.45 14.96
N ALA A 143 -21.39 -1.37 15.53
CA ALA A 143 -21.06 -1.94 16.83
C ALA A 143 -21.76 -1.22 18.00
N GLN A 144 -21.88 0.11 17.94
CA GLN A 144 -22.60 0.90 18.94
C GLN A 144 -24.10 0.61 18.91
N GLN A 145 -24.69 0.45 17.71
CA GLN A 145 -26.09 0.04 17.57
C GLN A 145 -26.36 -1.35 18.18
N ALA A 146 -25.45 -2.31 17.97
CA ALA A 146 -25.55 -3.65 18.56
C ALA A 146 -25.44 -3.64 20.10
N LEU A 147 -24.58 -2.79 20.66
CA LEU A 147 -24.42 -2.64 22.11
C LEU A 147 -25.60 -1.94 22.78
N LYS A 148 -26.21 -0.96 22.12
CA LYS A 148 -27.37 -0.21 22.63
C LYS A 148 -28.63 -1.06 22.71
N ARG A 149 -28.85 -1.97 21.75
CA ARG A 149 -29.97 -2.95 21.79
C ARG A 149 -29.94 -3.84 23.03
N ARG A 150 -28.75 -4.20 23.52
CA ARG A 150 -28.57 -4.98 24.75
C ARG A 150 -28.87 -4.19 26.02
N ARG A 151 -28.75 -2.85 26.01
CA ARG A 151 -29.06 -2.00 27.17
C ARG A 151 -30.56 -1.73 27.31
N LEU A 152 -31.30 -1.75 26.20
CA LEU A 152 -32.75 -1.48 26.18
C LEU A 152 -33.59 -2.75 26.34
N ALA A 153 -33.07 -3.91 25.96
CA ALA A 153 -33.65 -5.20 26.34
C ALA A 153 -33.16 -5.55 27.75
N GLY A 154 -34.02 -5.36 28.76
CA GLY A 154 -33.77 -5.83 30.13
C GLY A 154 -33.45 -7.33 30.19
N PRO A 155 -33.02 -7.85 31.35
CA PRO A 155 -32.38 -9.17 31.45
C PRO A 155 -33.38 -10.30 31.17
N ALA A 156 -33.27 -10.89 29.98
CA ALA A 156 -33.87 -12.17 29.64
C ALA A 156 -32.97 -12.88 28.62
N ASP A 157 -32.09 -13.72 29.15
CA ASP A 157 -32.04 -15.17 28.91
C ASP A 157 -30.60 -15.69 29.03
N ILE A 158 -30.47 -16.66 29.93
CA ILE A 158 -29.25 -17.41 30.21
C ILE A 158 -28.83 -18.12 28.93
N TYR A 159 -27.66 -17.79 28.40
CA TYR A 159 -27.07 -18.50 27.28
C TYR A 159 -26.68 -19.91 27.72
N ILE A 160 -27.45 -20.91 27.30
CA ILE A 160 -27.07 -22.32 27.46
C ILE A 160 -26.22 -22.71 26.26
N ASP A 161 -24.94 -22.98 26.53
CA ASP A 161 -24.02 -23.58 25.57
C ASP A 161 -24.44 -25.04 25.34
N THR A 162 -24.99 -25.33 24.16
CA THR A 162 -25.20 -26.71 23.73
C THR A 162 -24.02 -27.15 22.87
N GLY A 163 -22.87 -27.30 23.52
CA GLY A 163 -21.75 -28.06 22.98
C GLY A 163 -22.20 -29.51 22.74
N LYS A 164 -22.46 -29.84 21.48
CA LYS A 164 -22.66 -31.24 21.05
C LYS A 164 -21.30 -31.95 21.05
N GLN A 165 -21.23 -33.04 21.80
CA GLN A 165 -20.25 -34.12 21.64
C GLN A 165 -20.41 -34.81 20.28
#